data_AF-A0A3B9R9A9-F1
#
_entry.id   AF-A0A3B9R9A9-F1
#
_cell.length_a   1.000
_cell.length_b   1.000
_cell.length_c   1.000
_cell.angle_alpha   90.00
_cell.angle_beta   90.00
_cell.angle_gamma   90.00
#
_symmetry.space_group_name_H-M   'P 1'
#
loop_
_entity.id
_entity.type
_entity.pdbx_description
1 polymer ?
#
loop_
_entity_poly.entity_id
_entity_poly.type
_entity_poly.pdbx_seq_one_letter_code
_entity_poly.pdbx_strand_id
1 'polypeptide(L)' 'IQAREIIKTKELSAQILADNCGQDFDKVLKDFDRDYWMNAEESIKYGIVDGILE' A
#
# COMPACT_ATOMS: atom_id res chain seq x y z
N ILE A 1 -24.49 7.44 -0.20
CA ILE A 1 -23.46 8.45 0.17
C ILE A 1 -22.17 7.76 0.66
N GLN A 2 -22.26 6.78 1.57
CA GLN A 2 -21.08 6.08 2.09
C GLN A 2 -20.19 5.40 1.03
N ALA A 3 -20.78 4.81 -0.02
CA ALA A 3 -20.00 4.16 -1.08
C ALA A 3 -18.95 5.10 -1.73
N ARG A 4 -19.26 6.39 -1.92
CA ARG A 4 -18.31 7.35 -2.50
C ARG A 4 -17.18 7.70 -1.54
N GLU A 5 -17.47 7.83 -0.26
CA GLU A 5 -16.46 8.13 0.77
C GLU A 5 -15.55 6.93 1.03
N ILE A 6 -16.08 5.70 0.92
CA ILE A 6 -15.27 4.47 0.97
C ILE A 6 -14.27 4.44 -0.19
N ILE A 7 -14.71 4.75 -1.41
CA ILE A 7 -13.83 4.78 -2.59
C ILE A 7 -12.73 5.83 -2.42
N LYS A 8 -13.11 7.08 -2.06
CA LYS A 8 -12.14 8.15 -1.79
C LYS A 8 -11.11 7.77 -0.73
N THR A 9 -11.54 7.11 0.33
CA THR A 9 -10.66 6.70 1.43
C THR A 9 -9.68 5.62 0.97
N LYS A 10 -10.14 4.68 0.13
CA LYS A 10 -9.29 3.65 -0.50
C LYS A 10 -8.23 4.28 -1.39
N GLU A 11 -8.65 5.18 -2.29
CA GLU A 11 -7.74 5.90 -3.19
C GLU A 11 -6.73 6.75 -2.43
N LEU A 12 -7.16 7.49 -1.40
CA LEU A 12 -6.26 8.28 -0.56
C LEU A 12 -5.22 7.41 0.15
N SER A 13 -5.64 6.28 0.72
CA SER A 13 -4.73 5.34 1.38
C SER A 13 -3.71 4.76 0.41
N ALA A 14 -4.14 4.38 -0.80
CA ALA A 14 -3.27 3.87 -1.85
C ALA A 14 -2.26 4.93 -2.32
N GLN A 15 -2.68 6.18 -2.48
CA GLN A 15 -1.79 7.29 -2.85
C GLN A 15 -0.71 7.52 -1.80
N ILE A 16 -1.09 7.58 -0.52
CA ILE A 16 -0.13 7.76 0.59
C ILE A 16 0.89 6.64 0.61
N LEU A 17 0.46 5.38 0.42
CA LEU A 17 1.39 4.26 0.42
C LEU A 17 2.30 4.29 -0.81
N ALA A 18 1.77 4.60 -2.00
CA ALA A 18 2.55 4.75 -3.23
C ALA A 18 3.67 5.79 -3.07
N ASP A 19 3.32 6.98 -2.54
CA ASP A 19 4.25 8.10 -2.38
C ASP A 19 5.37 7.78 -1.38
N ASN A 20 5.05 7.11 -0.26
CA ASN A 20 6.04 6.79 0.77
C ASN A 20 6.92 5.58 0.40
N CYS A 21 6.35 4.60 -0.29
CA CYS A 21 7.06 3.37 -0.66
C CYS A 21 7.76 3.46 -2.03
N GLY A 22 7.61 4.57 -2.76
CA GLY A 22 8.14 4.73 -4.11
C GLY A 22 7.52 3.75 -5.11
N GLN A 23 6.29 3.32 -4.86
CA GLN A 23 5.57 2.37 -5.70
C GLN A 23 4.61 3.12 -6.63
N ASP A 24 4.25 2.47 -7.73
CA ASP A 24 3.23 2.99 -8.63
C ASP A 24 1.84 2.92 -7.99
N PHE A 25 1.04 3.97 -8.11
CA PHE A 25 -0.32 4.04 -7.57
C PHE A 25 -1.20 2.89 -8.07
N ASP A 26 -1.15 2.56 -9.37
CA ASP A 26 -1.98 1.49 -9.94
C ASP A 26 -1.58 0.11 -9.41
N LYS A 27 -0.28 -0.07 -9.12
CA LYS A 27 0.23 -1.28 -8.49
C LYS A 27 -0.31 -1.39 -7.06
N VAL A 28 -0.16 -0.34 -6.26
CA VAL A 28 -0.67 -0.32 -4.87
C VAL A 28 -2.18 -0.53 -4.83
N LEU A 29 -2.94 0.11 -5.73
CA LEU A 29 -4.39 -0.03 -5.77
C LEU A 29 -4.83 -1.46 -6.09
N LYS A 30 -4.09 -2.15 -6.96
CA LYS A 30 -4.32 -3.56 -7.29
C LYS A 30 -3.96 -4.48 -6.12
N ASP A 31 -2.85 -4.20 -5.43
CA ASP A 31 -2.46 -4.92 -4.23
C ASP A 31 -3.49 -4.71 -3.10
N PHE A 32 -4.12 -3.53 -3.04
CA PHE A 32 -5.21 -3.17 -2.11
C PHE A 32 -6.58 -3.77 -2.48
N ASP A 33 -6.71 -4.48 -3.61
CA ASP A 33 -7.95 -5.16 -3.94
C ASP A 33 -8.18 -6.42 -3.08
N ARG A 34 -7.11 -6.96 -2.50
CA ARG A 34 -7.15 -8.10 -1.57
C ARG A 34 -6.18 -7.89 -0.42
N ASP A 35 -6.32 -8.71 0.62
CA ASP A 35 -5.32 -8.75 1.69
C ASP A 35 -4.00 -9.27 1.11
N TYR A 36 -3.06 -8.35 0.85
CA TYR A 36 -1.73 -8.66 0.38
C TYR A 36 -0.76 -8.79 1.56
N TRP A 37 -0.54 -10.03 1.99
CA TRP A 37 0.38 -10.35 3.08
C TRP A 37 1.80 -10.41 2.55
N MET A 38 2.71 -9.68 3.20
CA MET A 38 4.12 -9.64 2.89
C MET A 38 4.94 -10.14 4.08
N ASN A 39 5.97 -10.91 3.82
CA ASN A 39 6.99 -11.21 4.82
C ASN A 39 7.94 -10.00 5.02
N ALA A 40 8.88 -10.11 5.95
CA ALA A 40 9.77 -9.01 6.29
C ALA A 40 10.68 -8.58 5.10
N GLU A 41 11.21 -9.52 4.32
CA GLU A 41 12.02 -9.22 3.14
C GLU A 41 11.20 -8.58 2.01
N GLU A 42 9.97 -9.04 1.81
CA GLU A 42 9.02 -8.48 0.85
C GLU A 42 8.63 -7.06 1.23
N SER A 43 8.42 -6.80 2.53
CA SER A 43 8.09 -5.47 3.05
C SER A 43 9.24 -4.47 2.85
N ILE A 44 10.49 -4.92 2.96
CA ILE A 44 11.66 -4.09 2.61
C ILE A 44 11.69 -3.79 1.12
N LYS A 45 11.52 -4.82 0.27
CA LYS A 45 11.51 -4.64 -1.21
C LYS A 45 10.37 -3.75 -1.69
N TYR A 46 9.24 -3.80 -1.00
CA TYR A 46 8.10 -2.93 -1.27
C TYR A 46 8.37 -1.48 -0.87
N GLY A 47 9.32 -1.22 0.04
CA GLY A 47 9.61 0.10 0.58
C GLY A 47 8.73 0.48 1.78
N ILE A 48 8.10 -0.50 2.43
CA ILE A 48 7.28 -0.28 3.64
C ILE A 48 8.17 -0.22 4.89
N VAL A 49 9.28 -0.94 4.89
CA VAL A 49 10.17 -1.09 6.05
C VAL A 49 11.61 -0.81 5.63
N ASP A 50 12.34 -0.02 6.42
CA ASP A 50 13.73 0.37 6.14
C ASP A 50 14.75 -0.76 6.42
N GLY A 51 14.43 -1.69 7.33
CA GLY A 51 15.29 -2.81 7.68
C GLY A 51 14.70 -3.75 8.74
N ILE A 52 15.31 -4.93 8.89
CA ILE A 52 15.01 -5.90 9.95
C ILE A 52 16.06 -5.77 11.05
N LEU A 53 15.63 -5.71 12.30
CA LEU A 53 16.50 -5.75 13.48
C LEU A 53 16.64 -7.20 13.97
N GLU A 54 17.85 -7.59 14.36
CA GLU A 54 18.17 -8.88 15.00
C GLU A 54 18.17 -8.79 16.53
#